data_AF-A0A1G3ACS4-F1
#
_entry.id   AF-A0A1G3ACS4-F1
#
_cell.length_a   1.000
_cell.length_b   1.000
_cell.length_c   1.000
_cell.angle_alpha   90.00
_cell.angle_beta   90.00
_cell.angle_gamma   90.00
#
_symmetry.space_group_name_H-M   'P 1'
#
loop_
_entity.id
_entity.type
_entity.pdbx_description
1 polymer ?
#
loop_
_entity_poly.entity_id
_entity_poly.type
_entity_poly.pdbx_seq_one_letter_code
_entity_poly.pdbx_strand_id
1 'polypeptide(L)'
;MAGGAVGLGLVALALTSCSTPKPAGPSYAEALAIYNQEVLALDRLREQQDQLKLALVEPEPSNLQVAEQLLGSTAEMQKELIGVLQDVGDPGGTLKEGETDQKQKDLIGAVTRQFDEAKQKEQQEAAAWQQKKLQIEAQIADLDKAIAAQQQRVDRAKADRDAAEAARS
;
A
#
# COMPACT_ATOMS: atom_id res chain seq x y z
N MET A 1 -8.80 53.46 -47.50
CA MET A 1 -10.07 54.10 -47.91
C MET A 1 -11.15 53.49 -47.02
N ALA A 2 -11.50 54.12 -45.89
CA ALA A 2 -12.59 55.11 -45.79
C ALA A 2 -13.89 54.54 -46.38
N GLY A 3 -15.02 54.43 -45.69
CA GLY A 3 -15.56 54.85 -44.41
C GLY A 3 -16.96 54.20 -44.36
N GLY A 4 -17.73 54.12 -43.29
CA GLY A 4 -17.96 55.06 -42.22
C GLY A 4 -19.41 54.81 -41.79
N ALA A 5 -19.62 54.67 -40.49
CA ALA A 5 -20.89 54.41 -39.83
C ALA A 5 -21.91 55.54 -40.02
N VAL A 6 -23.22 55.22 -39.97
CA VAL A 6 -24.31 55.79 -39.14
C VAL A 6 -25.49 54.82 -39.36
N GLY A 7 -26.11 54.12 -38.40
CA GLY A 7 -26.60 54.55 -37.09
C GLY A 7 -28.12 54.78 -37.18
N LEU A 8 -28.87 54.17 -36.25
CA LEU A 8 -30.24 54.47 -35.78
C LEU A 8 -31.24 53.33 -35.92
N GLY A 9 -31.54 52.72 -34.78
CA GLY A 9 -32.63 51.77 -34.58
C GLY A 9 -32.70 51.38 -33.11
N LEU A 10 -32.99 52.37 -32.28
CA LEU A 10 -33.10 52.29 -30.81
C LEU A 10 -34.10 51.22 -30.35
N VAL A 11 -33.68 50.55 -29.29
CA VAL A 11 -34.43 49.68 -28.38
C VAL A 11 -35.78 50.30 -27.96
N ALA A 12 -36.86 49.51 -28.03
CA ALA A 12 -38.01 49.67 -27.15
C ALA A 12 -38.56 48.29 -26.76
N LEU A 13 -38.38 47.96 -25.48
CA LEU A 13 -38.89 46.82 -24.74
C LEU A 13 -40.40 46.60 -24.94
N ALA A 14 -40.79 45.35 -25.18
CA ALA A 14 -42.05 44.83 -24.66
C ALA A 14 -41.70 43.77 -23.60
N LEU A 15 -41.69 44.22 -22.34
CA LEU A 15 -41.64 43.40 -21.14
C LEU A 15 -42.78 42.39 -21.16
N THR A 16 -42.45 41.13 -21.37
CA THR A 16 -43.23 40.05 -20.76
C THR A 16 -42.28 39.33 -19.82
N SER A 17 -42.61 39.42 -18.53
CA SER A 17 -41.91 38.75 -17.43
C SER A 17 -41.93 37.23 -17.64
N CYS A 18 -41.10 36.71 -18.53
CA CYS A 18 -40.67 35.33 -18.46
C CYS A 18 -39.51 35.30 -17.50
N SER A 19 -39.80 35.10 -16.21
CA SER A 19 -38.82 34.48 -15.31
C SER A 19 -38.28 33.29 -16.08
N THR A 20 -37.03 33.35 -16.53
CA THR A 20 -36.33 32.17 -17.02
C THR A 20 -36.53 31.13 -15.93
N PRO A 21 -37.26 30.02 -16.19
CA PRO A 21 -37.44 29.02 -15.16
C PRO A 21 -36.02 28.61 -14.78
N LYS A 22 -35.63 28.90 -13.54
CA LYS A 22 -34.39 28.43 -12.95
C LYS A 22 -34.30 26.96 -13.35
N PRO A 23 -33.21 26.50 -14.00
CA PRO A 23 -33.14 25.11 -14.45
C PRO A 23 -33.58 24.25 -13.29
N ALA A 24 -34.67 23.51 -13.48
CA ALA A 24 -35.23 22.69 -12.42
C ALA A 24 -34.08 21.78 -12.00
N GLY A 25 -33.59 21.96 -10.77
CA GLY A 25 -32.54 21.13 -10.23
C GLY A 25 -32.96 19.66 -10.27
N PRO A 26 -32.04 18.73 -9.99
CA PRO A 26 -32.39 17.32 -9.91
C PRO A 26 -33.62 17.11 -9.03
N SER A 27 -34.50 16.21 -9.44
CA SER A 27 -35.63 15.81 -8.59
C SER A 27 -35.10 15.25 -7.28
N TYR A 28 -35.91 15.28 -6.21
CA TYR A 28 -35.49 14.71 -4.92
C TYR A 28 -35.04 13.24 -5.04
N ALA A 29 -35.70 12.44 -5.88
CA ALA A 29 -35.31 11.05 -6.11
C ALA A 29 -33.92 10.94 -6.75
N GLU A 30 -33.59 11.79 -7.73
CA GLU A 30 -32.28 11.83 -8.36
C GLU A 30 -31.21 12.35 -7.40
N ALA A 31 -31.49 13.42 -6.64
CA ALA A 31 -30.58 13.98 -5.65
C ALA A 31 -30.27 12.97 -4.52
N LEU A 32 -31.28 12.22 -4.07
CA LEU A 32 -31.10 11.14 -3.09
C LEU A 32 -30.25 9.99 -3.64
N ALA A 33 -30.46 9.59 -4.90
CA ALA A 33 -29.67 8.55 -5.54
C ALA A 33 -28.19 8.95 -5.66
N ILE A 34 -27.92 10.19 -6.09
CA ILE A 34 -26.57 10.75 -6.16
C ILE A 34 -25.93 10.77 -4.77
N TYR A 35 -26.63 11.31 -3.76
CA TYR A 35 -26.13 11.32 -2.38
C TYR A 35 -25.74 9.92 -1.88
N ASN A 36 -26.61 8.93 -2.07
CA ASN A 36 -26.33 7.56 -1.65
C ASN A 36 -25.11 6.96 -2.39
N GLN A 37 -24.97 7.24 -3.68
CA GLN A 37 -23.81 6.79 -4.47
C GLN A 37 -22.51 7.43 -3.97
N GLU A 38 -22.51 8.72 -3.68
CA GLU A 38 -21.33 9.44 -3.17
C GLU A 38 -20.92 8.95 -1.78
N VAL A 39 -21.88 8.59 -0.91
CA VAL A 39 -21.63 7.96 0.40
C VAL A 39 -21.01 6.57 0.24
N LEU A 40 -21.57 5.72 -0.63
CA LEU A 40 -21.00 4.38 -0.89
C LEU A 40 -19.58 4.45 -1.45
N ALA A 41 -19.30 5.44 -2.31
CA ALA A 41 -17.96 5.67 -2.82
C ALA A 41 -16.98 6.10 -1.72
N LEU A 42 -17.43 6.94 -0.78
CA LEU A 42 -16.63 7.34 0.38
C LEU A 42 -16.32 6.14 1.29
N ASP A 43 -17.30 5.27 1.55
CA ASP A 43 -17.11 4.08 2.39
C ASP A 43 -16.08 3.12 1.77
N ARG A 44 -16.12 2.91 0.46
CA ARG A 44 -15.11 2.09 -0.25
C ARG A 44 -13.70 2.65 -0.14
N LEU A 45 -13.54 3.97 -0.23
CA LEU A 45 -12.22 4.61 -0.07
C LEU A 45 -11.68 4.44 1.35
N ARG A 46 -12.54 4.53 2.36
CA ARG A 46 -12.17 4.28 3.77
C ARG A 46 -11.81 2.83 4.00
N GLU A 47 -12.57 1.89 3.45
CA GLU A 47 -12.27 0.46 3.56
C GLU A 47 -10.92 0.12 2.93
N GLN A 48 -10.61 0.68 1.75
CA GLN A 48 -9.29 0.52 1.12
C GLN A 48 -8.17 1.08 2.00
N GLN A 49 -8.39 2.24 2.63
CA GLN A 49 -7.42 2.83 3.54
C GLN A 49 -7.18 1.94 4.77
N ASP A 50 -8.24 1.38 5.36
CA ASP A 50 -8.14 0.52 6.53
C ASP A 50 -7.41 -0.79 6.22
N GLN A 51 -7.62 -1.37 5.03
CA GLN A 51 -6.86 -2.53 4.56
C GLN A 51 -5.36 -2.22 4.42
N LEU A 52 -5.00 -1.06 3.87
CA LEU A 52 -3.60 -0.65 3.77
C LEU A 52 -2.97 -0.36 5.14
N LYS A 53 -3.72 0.22 6.08
CA LYS A 53 -3.26 0.40 7.46
C LYS A 53 -3.04 -0.93 8.17
N LEU A 54 -3.90 -1.93 7.94
CA LEU A 54 -3.69 -3.29 8.46
C LEU A 54 -2.42 -3.92 7.90
N ALA A 55 -2.15 -3.73 6.60
CA ALA A 55 -0.93 -4.23 5.96
C ALA A 55 0.37 -3.58 6.51
N LEU A 56 0.29 -2.39 7.11
CA LEU A 56 1.43 -1.75 7.81
C LEU A 56 1.68 -2.31 9.22
N VAL A 57 0.66 -2.93 9.82
CA VAL A 57 0.74 -3.53 11.17
C VAL A 57 1.24 -4.97 11.11
N GLU A 58 1.20 -5.62 9.93
CA GLU A 58 1.80 -6.95 9.76
C GLU A 58 3.30 -6.91 10.13
N PRO A 59 3.77 -7.89 10.93
CA PRO A 59 5.15 -7.91 11.37
C PRO A 59 6.07 -8.04 10.16
N GLU A 60 7.22 -7.38 10.25
CA GLU A 60 8.36 -7.58 9.35
C GLU A 60 8.62 -9.09 9.19
N PRO A 61 8.93 -9.59 7.97
CA PRO A 61 9.19 -11.01 7.73
C PRO A 61 10.11 -11.56 8.82
N SER A 62 9.62 -12.54 9.57
CA SER A 62 10.11 -12.80 10.91
C SER A 62 11.54 -13.31 10.92
N ASN A 63 12.38 -12.69 11.75
CA ASN A 63 13.69 -13.18 12.18
C ASN A 63 13.68 -14.65 12.65
N LEU A 64 12.51 -15.20 12.99
CA LEU A 64 12.29 -16.59 13.39
C LEU A 64 12.63 -17.61 12.30
N GLN A 65 12.27 -17.39 11.03
CA GLN A 65 12.60 -18.34 9.97
C GLN A 65 14.10 -18.38 9.68
N VAL A 66 14.75 -17.21 9.69
CA VAL A 66 16.21 -17.11 9.53
C VAL A 66 16.92 -17.73 10.74
N ALA A 67 16.44 -17.46 11.96
CA ALA A 67 16.98 -18.06 13.18
C ALA A 67 16.80 -19.59 13.21
N GLU A 68 15.65 -20.13 12.78
CA GLU A 68 15.41 -21.56 12.65
C GLU A 68 16.35 -22.21 11.61
N GLN A 69 16.56 -21.55 10.48
CA GLN A 69 17.46 -22.03 9.43
C GLN A 69 18.92 -22.04 9.89
N LEU A 70 19.33 -20.99 10.62
CA LEU A 70 20.65 -20.91 11.25
C LEU A 70 20.83 -21.96 12.34
N LEU A 71 19.85 -22.13 13.23
CA LEU A 71 19.88 -23.16 14.28
C LEU A 71 19.94 -24.58 13.70
N GLY A 72 19.16 -24.85 12.64
CA GLY A 72 19.17 -26.14 11.94
C GLY A 72 20.52 -26.44 11.29
N SER A 73 21.13 -25.47 10.61
CA SER A 73 22.48 -25.62 10.04
C SER A 73 23.54 -25.85 11.14
N THR A 74 23.43 -25.13 12.26
CA THR A 74 24.35 -25.26 13.39
C THR A 74 24.27 -26.65 14.04
N ALA A 75 23.08 -27.23 14.14
CA ALA A 75 22.87 -28.57 14.70
C ALA A 75 23.41 -29.69 13.79
N GLU A 76 23.23 -29.59 12.47
CA GLU A 76 23.80 -30.56 11.52
C GLU A 76 25.34 -30.48 11.47
N MET A 77 25.90 -29.28 11.54
CA MET A 77 27.34 -29.09 11.64
C MET A 77 27.92 -29.69 12.93
N GLN A 78 27.20 -29.58 14.05
CA GLN A 78 27.60 -30.18 15.31
C GLN A 78 27.65 -31.73 15.21
N LYS A 79 26.72 -32.34 14.46
CA LYS A 79 26.78 -33.78 14.15
C LYS A 79 27.97 -34.14 13.27
N GLU A 80 28.25 -33.36 12.22
CA GLU A 80 29.39 -33.61 11.34
C GLU A 80 30.72 -33.47 12.08
N LEU A 81 30.87 -32.47 12.95
CA LEU A 81 32.03 -32.31 13.82
C LEU A 81 32.21 -33.50 14.79
N ILE A 82 31.11 -33.99 15.38
CA ILE A 82 31.15 -35.18 16.25
C ILE A 82 31.52 -36.42 15.44
N GLY A 83 31.01 -36.58 14.22
CA GLY A 83 31.36 -37.69 13.33
C GLY A 83 32.85 -37.68 12.95
N VAL A 84 33.40 -36.52 12.60
CA VAL A 84 34.83 -36.35 12.32
C VAL A 84 35.69 -36.64 13.57
N LEU A 85 35.24 -36.21 14.76
CA LEU A 85 35.94 -36.52 16.02
C LEU A 85 35.85 -38.01 16.40
N GLN A 86 34.76 -38.69 16.08
CA GLN A 86 34.60 -40.13 16.27
C GLN A 86 35.48 -40.93 15.31
N ASP A 87 35.58 -40.52 14.04
CA ASP A 87 36.46 -41.14 13.04
C ASP A 87 37.95 -41.01 13.40
N VAL A 88 38.32 -39.97 14.16
CA VAL A 88 39.68 -39.77 14.69
C VAL A 88 39.96 -40.63 15.92
N GLY A 89 38.93 -40.93 16.72
CA GLY A 89 39.03 -41.77 17.91
C GLY A 89 38.92 -43.27 17.63
N ASP A 90 38.52 -43.68 16.43
CA ASP A 90 38.39 -45.06 16.02
C ASP A 90 39.78 -45.67 15.72
N PRO A 91 40.25 -46.70 16.46
CA PRO A 91 41.56 -47.30 16.24
C PRO A 91 41.75 -47.99 14.88
N GLY A 92 40.70 -48.10 14.05
CA GLY A 92 40.77 -48.54 12.65
C GLY A 92 40.66 -47.42 11.59
N GLY A 93 40.47 -46.16 12.01
CA GLY A 93 40.21 -45.03 11.14
C GLY A 93 41.44 -44.52 10.40
N THR A 94 41.40 -44.51 9.06
CA THR A 94 42.49 -44.12 8.16
C THR A 94 42.53 -42.62 7.82
N LEU A 95 42.10 -41.73 8.72
CA LEU A 95 42.24 -40.29 8.45
C LEU A 95 43.69 -39.86 8.67
N LYS A 96 44.32 -39.30 7.62
CA LYS A 96 45.72 -38.87 7.69
C LYS A 96 45.84 -37.61 8.54
N GLU A 97 46.95 -37.48 9.27
CA GLU A 97 47.33 -36.22 9.93
C GLU A 97 47.24 -35.05 8.93
N GLY A 98 46.37 -34.08 9.22
CA GLY A 98 46.10 -32.91 8.38
C GLY A 98 44.78 -32.94 7.61
N GLU A 99 44.21 -34.11 7.29
CA GLU A 99 42.88 -34.18 6.64
C GLU A 99 41.76 -33.75 7.60
N THR A 100 41.91 -34.07 8.89
CA THR A 100 40.95 -33.69 9.93
C THR A 100 40.93 -32.18 10.16
N ASP A 101 42.11 -31.55 10.27
CA ASP A 101 42.26 -30.10 10.43
C ASP A 101 41.72 -29.33 9.21
N GLN A 102 41.94 -29.87 8.00
CA GLN A 102 41.43 -29.28 6.78
C GLN A 102 39.91 -29.38 6.70
N LYS A 103 39.33 -30.56 7.01
CA LYS A 103 37.87 -30.75 7.09
C LYS A 103 37.22 -29.83 8.12
N GLN A 104 37.85 -29.65 9.28
CA GLN A 104 37.33 -28.77 10.33
C GLN A 104 37.33 -27.29 9.88
N LYS A 105 38.39 -26.84 9.19
CA LYS A 105 38.45 -25.51 8.58
C LYS A 105 37.42 -25.33 7.47
N ASP A 106 37.22 -26.35 6.63
CA ASP A 106 36.25 -26.30 5.53
C ASP A 106 34.81 -26.22 6.07
N LEU A 107 34.50 -26.95 7.15
CA LEU A 107 33.21 -26.86 7.87
C LEU A 107 32.97 -25.48 8.46
N ILE A 108 33.95 -24.93 9.20
CA ILE A 108 33.85 -23.57 9.76
C ILE A 108 33.67 -22.54 8.63
N GLY A 109 34.38 -22.70 7.51
CA GLY A 109 34.29 -21.84 6.34
C GLY A 109 32.96 -21.95 5.58
N ALA A 110 32.33 -23.12 5.57
CA ALA A 110 31.00 -23.32 4.99
C ALA A 110 29.92 -22.62 5.84
N VAL A 111 30.05 -22.70 7.16
CA VAL A 111 29.10 -22.12 8.12
C VAL A 111 29.19 -20.61 8.14
N THR A 112 30.40 -20.08 8.13
CA THR A 112 30.62 -18.63 8.04
C THR A 112 29.97 -18.08 6.77
N ARG A 113 30.11 -18.79 5.63
CA ARG A 113 29.43 -18.42 4.38
C ARG A 113 27.90 -18.50 4.49
N GLN A 114 27.35 -19.56 5.08
CA GLN A 114 25.90 -19.64 5.27
C GLN A 114 25.35 -18.54 6.20
N PHE A 115 26.13 -18.16 7.22
CA PHE A 115 25.77 -17.05 8.10
C PHE A 115 25.80 -15.71 7.37
N ASP A 116 26.83 -15.47 6.57
CA ASP A 116 26.95 -14.25 5.75
C ASP A 116 25.84 -14.16 4.69
N GLU A 117 25.50 -15.28 4.04
CA GLU A 117 24.40 -15.37 3.08
C GLU A 117 23.04 -15.12 3.75
N ALA A 118 22.78 -15.71 4.91
CA ALA A 118 21.56 -15.48 5.68
C ALA A 118 21.44 -14.02 6.12
N LYS A 119 22.53 -13.41 6.59
CA LYS A 119 22.58 -12.01 7.00
C LYS A 119 22.38 -11.05 5.81
N GLN A 120 22.95 -11.35 4.65
CA GLN A 120 22.70 -10.56 3.45
C GLN A 120 21.25 -10.67 2.98
N LYS A 121 20.66 -11.86 3.04
CA LYS A 121 19.26 -12.09 2.69
C LYS A 121 18.32 -11.33 3.64
N GLU A 122 18.59 -11.36 4.94
CA GLU A 122 17.85 -10.57 5.94
C GLU A 122 17.90 -9.07 5.64
N GLN A 123 19.10 -8.53 5.34
CA GLN A 123 19.24 -7.11 5.00
C GLN A 123 18.47 -6.73 3.73
N GLN A 124 18.44 -7.61 2.72
CA GLN A 124 17.68 -7.40 1.50
C GLN A 124 16.17 -7.46 1.75
N GLU A 125 15.69 -8.43 2.52
CA GLU A 125 14.27 -8.57 2.89
C GLU A 125 13.79 -7.39 3.75
N ALA A 126 14.61 -6.95 4.71
CA ALA A 126 14.35 -5.75 5.51
C ALA A 126 14.31 -4.48 4.64
N ALA A 127 15.26 -4.31 3.72
CA ALA A 127 15.26 -3.17 2.80
C ALA A 127 14.04 -3.18 1.86
N ALA A 128 13.67 -4.36 1.33
CA ALA A 128 12.48 -4.52 0.50
C ALA A 128 11.19 -4.23 1.29
N TRP A 129 11.12 -4.67 2.55
CA TRP A 129 10.02 -4.37 3.45
C TRP A 129 9.90 -2.87 3.73
N GLN A 130 11.01 -2.19 4.02
CA GLN A 130 11.03 -0.74 4.22
C GLN A 130 10.55 0.01 2.97
N GLN A 131 10.97 -0.41 1.77
CA GLN A 131 10.46 0.17 0.53
C GLN A 131 8.96 -0.06 0.35
N LYS A 132 8.47 -1.27 0.63
CA LYS A 132 7.03 -1.59 0.58
C LYS A 132 6.25 -0.72 1.58
N LYS A 133 6.77 -0.52 2.78
CA LYS A 133 6.19 0.35 3.80
C LYS A 133 6.03 1.78 3.30
N LEU A 134 7.09 2.37 2.75
CA LEU A 134 7.05 3.71 2.17
C LEU A 134 6.02 3.83 1.02
N GLN A 135 5.89 2.79 0.19
CA GLN A 135 4.87 2.75 -0.86
C GLN A 135 3.45 2.73 -0.30
N ILE A 136 3.20 1.92 0.73
CA ILE A 136 1.89 1.86 1.39
C ILE A 136 1.57 3.19 2.08
N GLU A 137 2.53 3.81 2.76
CA GLU A 137 2.37 5.13 3.38
C GLU A 137 2.01 6.21 2.34
N ALA A 138 2.66 6.20 1.18
CA ALA A 138 2.33 7.10 0.09
C ALA A 138 0.90 6.86 -0.46
N GLN A 139 0.50 5.59 -0.62
CA GLN A 139 -0.87 5.24 -1.04
C GLN A 139 -1.93 5.69 -0.03
N ILE A 140 -1.67 5.55 1.27
CA ILE A 140 -2.56 6.04 2.32
C ILE A 140 -2.71 7.57 2.23
N ALA A 141 -1.59 8.30 2.04
CA ALA A 141 -1.63 9.75 1.91
C ALA A 141 -2.42 10.22 0.67
N ASP A 142 -2.37 9.46 -0.43
CA ASP A 142 -3.19 9.76 -1.61
C ASP A 142 -4.68 9.39 -1.39
N LEU A 143 -4.96 8.30 -0.68
CA LEU A 143 -6.33 7.97 -0.25
C LEU A 143 -6.91 9.03 0.69
N ASP A 144 -6.12 9.61 1.60
CA ASP A 144 -6.57 10.72 2.46
C ASP A 144 -7.06 11.92 1.64
N LYS A 145 -6.31 12.29 0.59
CA LYS A 145 -6.73 13.36 -0.34
C LYS A 145 -8.01 12.98 -1.08
N ALA A 146 -8.11 11.74 -1.56
CA ALA A 146 -9.29 11.25 -2.26
C ALA A 146 -10.53 11.24 -1.36
N ILE A 147 -10.39 10.79 -0.10
CA ILE A 147 -11.44 10.80 0.92
C ILE A 147 -11.89 12.23 1.22
N ALA A 148 -10.94 13.18 1.38
CA ALA A 148 -11.27 14.57 1.63
C ALA A 148 -12.04 15.20 0.45
N ALA A 149 -11.61 14.93 -0.79
CA ALA A 149 -12.31 15.39 -1.99
C ALA A 149 -13.70 14.75 -2.13
N GLN A 150 -13.82 13.46 -1.82
CA GLN A 150 -15.08 12.72 -1.86
C GLN A 150 -16.07 13.21 -0.79
N GLN A 151 -15.58 13.53 0.41
CA GLN A 151 -16.39 14.13 1.47
C GLN A 151 -17.02 15.46 1.01
N GLN A 152 -16.26 16.31 0.31
CA GLN A 152 -16.81 17.55 -0.26
C GLN A 152 -17.92 17.27 -1.29
N ARG A 153 -17.85 16.18 -2.05
CA ARG A 153 -18.90 15.78 -3.00
C ARG A 153 -20.15 15.28 -2.26
N VAL A 154 -19.97 14.48 -1.21
CA VAL A 154 -21.06 14.03 -0.34
C VAL A 154 -21.78 15.23 0.29
N ASP A 155 -21.03 16.22 0.79
CA ASP A 155 -21.61 17.40 1.42
C ASP A 155 -22.41 18.25 0.42
N ARG A 156 -21.92 18.39 -0.83
CA ARG A 156 -22.66 19.04 -1.92
C ARG A 156 -23.92 18.26 -2.30
N ALA A 157 -23.80 16.95 -2.52
CA ALA A 157 -24.94 16.10 -2.86
C ALA A 157 -26.01 16.11 -1.75
N LYS A 158 -25.60 16.20 -0.48
CA LYS A 158 -26.51 16.39 0.66
C LYS A 158 -27.24 17.72 0.57
N ALA A 159 -26.52 18.82 0.30
CA ALA A 159 -27.14 20.13 0.13
C ALA A 159 -28.13 20.17 -1.04
N ASP A 160 -27.80 19.52 -2.17
CA ASP A 160 -28.68 19.41 -3.33
C ASP A 160 -29.94 18.60 -3.01
N ARG A 161 -29.81 17.49 -2.26
CA ARG A 161 -30.93 16.71 -1.74
C ARG A 161 -31.84 17.55 -0.83
N ASP A 162 -31.26 18.25 0.13
CA ASP A 162 -32.01 19.06 1.10
C ASP A 162 -32.75 20.22 0.39
N ALA A 163 -32.12 20.82 -0.64
CA ALA A 163 -32.76 21.83 -1.48
C ALA A 163 -33.91 21.26 -2.33
N ALA A 164 -33.73 20.06 -2.90
CA ALA A 164 -34.78 19.38 -3.66
C ALA A 164 -35.96 18.92 -2.76
N GLU A 165 -35.69 18.60 -1.50
CA GLU A 165 -36.73 18.28 -0.50
C GLU A 165 -37.53 19.53 -0.12
N ALA A 166 -36.84 20.64 0.16
CA ALA A 166 -37.48 21.92 0.47
C ALA A 166 -38.36 22.41 -0.70
N ALA A 167 -37.95 22.19 -1.95
CA ALA A 167 -38.73 22.54 -3.14
C ALA A 167 -39.99 21.67 -3.35
N ARG A 168 -40.14 20.56 -2.62
CA ARG A 168 -41.34 19.71 -2.61
C ARG A 168 -42.35 20.09 -1.51
N SER A 169 -41.92 20.93 -0.56
CA SER A 169 -42.69 21.36 0.61
C SER A 169 -43.55 22.59 0.27
#